data_AF-A0A938QWT9-F1
#
_entry.id   AF-A0A938QWT9-F1
#
_cell.length_a   1.000
_cell.length_b   1.000
_cell.length_c   1.000
_cell.angle_alpha   90.00
_cell.angle_beta   90.00
_cell.angle_gamma   90.00
#
_symmetry.space_group_name_H-M   'P 1'
#
loop_
_entity.id
_entity.type
_entity.pdbx_description
1 polymer ?
#
loop_
_entity_poly.entity_id
_entity_poly.type
_entity_poly.pdbx_seq_one_letter_code
_entity_poly.pdbx_strand_id
1 'polypeptide(L)'
;MMPQIDKVPGGLAVDGLEFRRGKCGCGGMGGDCCFTFSRVKREGNTLIYEGKATAPATHDNFEWGYRVRKGEMVVQVHMEDTRDPHDFFAGSYPPPLAAFVERGWEVEESYQRSLSE
;
A
#
# COMPACT_ATOMS: atom_id res chain seq x y z
N MET A 1 11.73 -15.84 -15.91
CA MET A 1 10.30 -15.53 -16.17
C MET A 1 10.10 -14.07 -15.84
N MET A 2 9.50 -13.28 -16.74
CA MET A 2 9.20 -11.88 -16.43
C MET A 2 8.03 -11.83 -15.45
N PRO A 3 8.07 -10.98 -14.40
CA PRO A 3 6.95 -10.83 -13.48
C PRO A 3 5.71 -10.32 -14.23
N GLN A 4 4.53 -10.81 -13.85
CA GLN A 4 3.25 -10.39 -14.39
C GLN A 4 2.33 -9.90 -13.26
N ILE A 5 1.38 -9.03 -13.60
CA ILE A 5 0.35 -8.57 -12.67
C ILE A 5 -0.86 -9.51 -12.79
N ASP A 6 -1.07 -10.30 -11.75
CA ASP A 6 -2.17 -11.26 -11.64
C ASP A 6 -3.34 -10.68 -10.83
N LYS A 7 -4.57 -11.10 -11.16
CA LYS A 7 -5.74 -10.77 -10.35
C LYS A 7 -5.88 -11.79 -9.22
N VAL A 8 -6.06 -11.31 -7.99
CA VAL A 8 -6.34 -12.14 -6.81
C VAL A 8 -7.63 -11.67 -6.12
N PRO A 9 -8.30 -12.49 -5.29
CA PRO A 9 -9.53 -12.09 -4.61
C PRO A 9 -9.41 -10.77 -3.82
N GLY A 10 -10.00 -9.69 -4.33
CA GLY A 10 -9.88 -8.39 -3.66
C GLY A 10 -8.51 -7.72 -3.82
N GLY A 11 -7.77 -7.99 -4.90
CA GLY A 11 -6.45 -7.39 -5.08
C GLY A 11 -5.76 -7.68 -6.40
N LEU A 12 -4.48 -7.34 -6.45
CA LEU A 12 -3.55 -7.73 -7.49
C LEU A 12 -2.35 -8.41 -6.86
N ALA A 13 -1.66 -9.26 -7.61
CA ALA A 13 -0.41 -9.87 -7.17
C ALA A 13 0.68 -9.68 -8.22
N VAL A 14 1.92 -9.59 -7.77
CA VAL A 14 3.10 -9.56 -8.64
C VAL A 14 4.22 -10.35 -7.98
N ASP A 15 4.80 -11.32 -8.70
CA ASP A 15 5.91 -12.15 -8.18
C ASP A 15 5.55 -12.85 -6.84
N GLY A 16 4.29 -13.27 -6.72
CA GLY A 16 3.72 -13.89 -5.51
C GLY A 16 3.43 -12.92 -4.36
N LEU A 17 3.68 -11.62 -4.51
CA LEU A 17 3.38 -10.59 -3.52
C LEU A 17 1.99 -10.01 -3.78
N GLU A 18 1.10 -10.16 -2.80
CA GLU A 18 -0.29 -9.75 -2.92
C GLU A 18 -0.53 -8.35 -2.36
N PHE A 19 -1.29 -7.58 -3.11
CA PHE A 19 -1.80 -6.26 -2.73
C PHE A 19 -3.31 -6.36 -2.61
N ARG A 20 -3.83 -6.18 -1.40
CA ARG A 20 -5.27 -6.27 -1.13
C ARG A 20 -5.89 -4.88 -1.02
N ARG A 21 -7.07 -4.73 -1.60
CA ARG A 21 -7.93 -3.54 -1.44
C ARG A 21 -8.83 -3.71 -0.22
N GLY A 22 -9.10 -2.62 0.46
CA GLY A 22 -9.90 -2.61 1.67
C GLY A 22 -10.56 -1.26 1.88
N LYS A 23 -11.83 -1.29 2.27
CA LYS A 23 -12.55 -0.14 2.83
C LYS A 23 -13.72 -0.60 3.69
N CYS A 24 -14.05 0.15 4.73
CA CYS A 24 -15.16 -0.14 5.63
C CYS A 24 -16.49 -0.09 4.86
N GLY A 25 -17.24 -1.19 4.85
CA GLY A 25 -18.47 -1.35 4.06
C GLY A 25 -19.76 -0.95 4.79
N CYS A 26 -19.67 -0.42 6.02
CA CYS A 26 -20.82 -0.19 6.90
C CYS A 26 -21.71 1.00 6.51
N GLY A 27 -21.50 1.61 5.34
CA GLY A 27 -22.26 2.77 4.89
C GLY A 27 -21.90 4.09 5.58
N GLY A 28 -20.80 4.14 6.33
CA GLY A 28 -20.30 5.39 6.92
C GLY A 28 -20.91 5.75 8.26
N MET A 29 -21.06 4.77 9.17
CA MET A 29 -21.57 5.00 10.54
C MET A 29 -20.64 5.84 11.46
N GLY A 30 -19.62 6.50 10.91
CA GLY A 30 -18.85 7.55 11.61
C GLY A 30 -17.63 7.10 12.41
N GLY A 31 -17.19 5.84 12.30
CA GLY A 31 -15.95 5.38 12.96
C GLY A 31 -14.68 5.63 12.14
N ASP A 32 -13.52 5.53 12.78
CA ASP A 32 -12.18 5.68 12.16
C ASP A 32 -11.95 4.77 10.94
N CYS A 33 -12.61 3.60 10.90
CA CYS A 33 -12.60 2.70 9.75
C CYS A 33 -13.02 3.38 8.44
N CYS A 34 -13.82 4.47 8.50
CA CYS A 34 -14.28 5.21 7.32
C CYS A 34 -13.16 6.00 6.64
N PHE A 35 -12.14 6.39 7.42
CA PHE A 35 -11.00 7.19 6.98
C PHE A 35 -9.84 6.32 6.50
N THR A 36 -9.76 5.08 6.98
CA THR A 36 -8.76 4.13 6.51
C THR A 36 -9.17 3.40 5.23
N PHE A 37 -8.23 3.15 4.33
CA PHE A 37 -8.46 2.34 3.13
C PHE A 37 -7.16 1.79 2.54
N SER A 38 -7.28 0.77 1.68
CA SER A 38 -6.26 0.42 0.70
C SER A 38 -6.86 0.29 -0.69
N ARG A 39 -6.15 0.81 -1.69
CA ARG A 39 -6.53 0.79 -3.11
C ARG A 39 -5.39 0.20 -3.90
N VAL A 40 -5.76 -0.59 -4.89
CA VAL A 40 -4.82 -1.23 -5.80
C VAL A 40 -5.32 -1.01 -7.22
N LYS A 41 -4.45 -0.49 -8.07
CA LYS A 41 -4.73 -0.17 -9.48
C LYS A 41 -3.65 -0.78 -10.36
N ARG A 42 -4.00 -1.03 -11.62
CA ARG A 42 -3.07 -1.43 -12.67
C ARG A 42 -3.14 -0.42 -13.81
N GLU A 43 -1.99 0.10 -14.19
CA GLU A 43 -1.81 0.99 -15.34
C GLU A 43 -0.71 0.42 -16.24
N GLY A 44 -1.11 -0.32 -17.29
CA GLY A 44 -0.18 -1.06 -18.14
C GLY A 44 0.63 -2.09 -17.34
N ASN A 45 1.94 -1.86 -17.25
CA ASN A 45 2.92 -2.63 -16.47
C ASN A 45 3.23 -1.99 -15.10
N THR A 46 2.41 -1.06 -14.63
CA THR A 46 2.55 -0.44 -13.32
C THR A 46 1.46 -0.93 -12.38
N LEU A 47 1.84 -1.50 -11.24
CA LEU A 47 0.95 -1.73 -10.10
C LEU A 47 1.07 -0.53 -9.18
N ILE A 48 -0.05 0.13 -8.90
CA ILE A 48 -0.12 1.30 -8.01
C ILE A 48 -0.91 0.91 -6.77
N TYR A 49 -0.31 1.13 -5.62
CA TYR A 49 -0.90 0.90 -4.32
C TYR A 49 -0.96 2.19 -3.52
N GLU A 50 -2.15 2.51 -3.02
CA GLU A 50 -2.41 3.65 -2.15
C GLU A 50 -3.07 3.14 -0.89
N GLY A 51 -2.46 3.35 0.27
CA GLY A 51 -3.07 3.04 1.55
C GLY A 51 -3.07 4.24 2.49
N LYS A 52 -4.07 4.28 3.35
CA LYS A 52 -4.20 5.28 4.41
C LYS A 52 -4.61 4.56 5.69
N ALA A 53 -3.70 4.44 6.64
CA ALA A 53 -3.93 3.91 7.97
C ALA A 53 -4.21 5.02 9.01
N THR A 54 -4.27 6.29 8.58
CA THR A 54 -4.58 7.43 9.44
C THR A 54 -6.08 7.71 9.53
N ALA A 55 -6.51 8.26 10.67
CA ALA A 55 -7.89 8.65 10.97
C ALA A 55 -7.90 9.93 11.84
N PRO A 56 -9.06 10.57 12.09
CA PRO A 56 -9.12 11.76 12.93
C PRO A 56 -8.56 11.57 14.35
N ALA A 57 -8.56 10.33 14.85
CA ALA A 57 -8.01 10.00 16.16
C ALA A 57 -6.49 9.71 16.16
N THR A 58 -5.82 9.69 15.00
CA THR A 58 -4.39 9.35 14.88
C THR A 58 -3.50 10.58 14.96
N HIS A 59 -2.39 10.45 15.68
CA HIS A 59 -1.34 11.44 15.89
C HIS A 59 -0.04 10.94 15.27
N ASP A 60 1.05 11.73 15.33
CA ASP A 60 2.36 11.35 14.79
C ASP A 60 2.27 10.74 13.37
N ASN A 61 1.42 11.35 12.55
CA ASN A 61 1.14 10.88 11.20
C ASN A 61 2.39 11.08 10.34
N PHE A 62 2.63 10.12 9.45
CA PHE A 62 3.73 10.18 8.50
C PHE A 62 3.29 9.52 7.20
N GLU A 63 4.04 9.76 6.15
CA GLU A 63 3.87 9.04 4.91
C GLU A 63 5.16 8.33 4.53
N TRP A 64 5.00 7.18 3.92
CA TRP A 64 6.08 6.37 3.42
C TRP A 64 5.69 5.71 2.11
N GLY A 65 6.70 5.33 1.35
CA GLY A 65 6.46 4.71 0.06
C GLY A 65 7.74 4.24 -0.58
N TYR A 66 7.55 3.49 -1.65
CA TYR A 66 8.66 3.01 -2.45
C TYR A 66 8.22 2.80 -3.89
N ARG A 67 9.20 2.85 -4.78
CA ARG A 67 9.06 2.48 -6.18
C ARG A 67 10.12 1.45 -6.51
N VAL A 68 9.68 0.30 -7.00
CA VAL A 68 10.57 -0.79 -7.42
C VAL A 68 10.30 -1.18 -8.86
N ARG A 69 11.34 -1.65 -9.55
CA ARG A 69 11.29 -2.08 -10.95
C ARG A 69 11.91 -3.46 -11.13
N LYS A 70 11.35 -4.25 -12.05
CA LYS A 70 11.95 -5.50 -12.54
C LYS A 70 11.62 -5.66 -14.02
N GLY A 71 12.60 -5.35 -14.88
CA GLY A 71 12.37 -5.21 -16.31
C GLY A 71 11.43 -4.05 -16.61
N GLU A 72 10.34 -4.30 -17.34
CA GLU A 72 9.31 -3.29 -17.65
C GLU A 72 8.26 -3.12 -16.54
N MET A 73 8.27 -4.00 -15.53
CA MET A 73 7.28 -3.97 -14.46
C MET A 73 7.69 -2.97 -13.39
N VAL A 74 6.74 -2.13 -12.98
CA VAL A 74 6.93 -1.13 -11.92
C VAL A 74 5.88 -1.36 -10.84
N VAL A 75 6.30 -1.27 -9.58
CA VAL A 75 5.40 -1.24 -8.42
C VAL A 75 5.62 0.07 -7.70
N GLN A 76 4.54 0.81 -7.49
CA GLN A 76 4.53 2.06 -6.74
C GLN A 76 3.64 1.91 -5.52
N VAL A 77 4.20 2.20 -4.35
CA VAL A 77 3.52 2.14 -3.07
C VAL A 77 3.59 3.50 -2.42
N HIS A 78 2.42 3.98 -2.00
CA HIS A 78 2.26 5.13 -1.14
C HIS A 78 1.35 4.77 0.03
N MET A 79 1.79 5.14 1.22
CA MET A 79 1.11 4.89 2.49
C MET A 79 1.11 6.16 3.32
N GLU A 80 -0.07 6.59 3.73
CA GLU A 80 -0.23 7.46 4.89
C GLU A 80 -0.42 6.57 6.13
N ASP A 81 0.37 6.79 7.16
CA ASP A 81 0.48 5.92 8.32
C ASP A 81 0.66 6.74 9.61
N THR A 82 0.58 6.07 10.76
CA THR A 82 0.78 6.69 12.07
C THR A 82 1.63 5.79 12.96
N ARG A 83 2.37 6.40 13.88
CA ARG A 83 3.12 5.67 14.91
C ARG A 83 2.26 5.29 16.12
N ASP A 84 1.02 5.76 16.16
CA ASP A 84 0.07 5.38 17.20
C ASP A 84 -0.17 3.87 17.17
N PRO A 85 -0.30 3.22 18.33
CA PRO A 85 -0.74 1.83 18.40
C PRO A 85 -2.19 1.74 17.88
N HIS A 86 -2.36 1.26 16.65
CA HIS A 86 -3.66 1.09 16.04
C HIS A 86 -3.66 -0.09 15.05
N ASP A 87 -4.84 -0.65 14.81
CA ASP A 87 -5.05 -1.57 13.70
C ASP A 87 -5.40 -0.77 12.45
N PHE A 88 -4.94 -1.22 11.27
CA PHE A 88 -5.35 -0.67 9.99
C PHE A 88 -6.82 -1.04 9.71
N PHE A 89 -7.75 -0.30 10.34
CA PHE A 89 -9.14 -0.67 10.59
C PHE A 89 -9.90 -1.30 9.43
N ALA A 90 -9.74 -0.79 8.20
CA ALA A 90 -10.41 -1.33 7.04
C ALA A 90 -9.54 -1.42 5.78
N GLY A 91 -8.23 -1.28 5.91
CA GLY A 91 -7.29 -1.45 4.80
C GLY A 91 -6.47 -2.72 4.93
N SER A 92 -5.34 -2.74 4.24
CA SER A 92 -4.32 -3.78 4.38
C SER A 92 -2.97 -3.11 4.23
N TYR A 93 -1.90 -3.69 4.76
CA TYR A 93 -0.57 -3.18 4.43
C TYR A 93 -0.12 -3.77 3.10
N PRO A 94 0.65 -3.01 2.29
CA PRO A 94 1.32 -3.58 1.13
C PRO A 94 2.44 -4.51 1.60
N PRO A 95 2.97 -5.37 0.72
CA PRO A 95 4.19 -6.12 0.99
C PRO A 95 5.34 -5.18 1.39
N PRO A 96 6.26 -5.61 2.26
CA PRO A 96 7.40 -4.78 2.65
C PRO A 96 8.41 -4.66 1.49
N LEU A 97 9.14 -3.54 1.43
CA LEU A 97 10.21 -3.31 0.43
C LEU A 97 11.24 -4.45 0.41
N ALA A 98 11.59 -5.01 1.56
CA ALA A 98 12.52 -6.13 1.68
C ALA A 98 12.08 -7.35 0.84
N ALA A 99 10.78 -7.64 0.77
CA ALA A 99 10.27 -8.77 0.00
C ALA A 99 10.50 -8.59 -1.52
N PHE A 100 10.53 -7.36 -2.01
CA PHE A 100 10.88 -7.05 -3.40
C PHE A 100 12.38 -7.23 -3.65
N VAL A 101 13.22 -6.73 -2.74
CA VAL A 101 14.68 -6.87 -2.83
C VAL A 101 15.10 -8.34 -2.84
N GLU A 102 14.52 -9.18 -1.96
CA GLU A 102 14.75 -10.62 -1.92
C GLU A 102 14.38 -11.33 -3.23
N ARG A 103 13.44 -10.78 -4.00
CA ARG A 103 13.00 -11.29 -5.30
C ARG A 103 13.78 -10.68 -6.47
N GLY A 104 14.81 -9.89 -6.21
CA GLY A 104 15.66 -9.27 -7.23
C GLY A 104 14.99 -8.12 -7.97
N TRP A 105 14.14 -7.35 -7.29
CA TRP A 105 13.64 -6.08 -7.80
C TRP A 105 14.63 -4.97 -7.47
N GLU A 106 14.76 -4.02 -8.39
CA GLU A 106 15.58 -2.81 -8.22
C GLU A 106 14.77 -1.74 -7.49
N VAL A 107 15.36 -1.14 -6.46
CA VAL A 107 14.75 -0.01 -5.76
C VAL A 107 15.09 1.27 -6.49
N GLU A 108 14.09 1.92 -7.08
CA GLU A 108 14.27 3.22 -7.73
C GLU A 108 14.15 4.36 -6.72
N GLU A 109 13.22 4.22 -5.78
CA GLU A 109 12.93 5.23 -4.77
C GLU A 109 12.41 4.56 -3.49
N SER A 110 12.80 5.12 -2.35
CA SER A 110 12.19 4.81 -1.05
C SER A 110 12.21 6.08 -0.21
N TYR A 111 11.10 6.38 0.44
CA TYR A 111 11.01 7.55 1.30
C TYR A 111 10.15 7.29 2.53
N GLN A 112 10.42 8.11 3.54
CA GLN A 112 9.57 8.28 4.71
C GLN A 112 9.69 9.74 5.12
N ARG A 113 8.56 10.42 5.33
CA ARG A 113 8.52 11.81 5.81
C ARG A 113 7.37 12.00 6.77
N SER A 114 7.58 12.83 7.79
CA SER A 114 6.53 13.19 8.74
C SER A 114 5.47 14.04 8.03
N LEU A 115 4.20 13.79 8.34
CA LEU A 115 3.10 14.68 8.04
C LEU A 115 3.00 15.64 9.22
N SER A 116 3.93 16.60 9.28
CA SER A 116 3.91 17.63 10.31
C SER A 116 2.60 18.42 10.21
N GLU A 117 2.00 18.72 11.36
CA GLU A 117 0.81 19.60 11.50
C GLU A 117 1.02 21.00 10.91
#